data_AF-A0A227J3U6-F1
#
_entry.id   AF-A0A227J3U6-F1
#
_cell.length_a   1.000
_cell.length_b   1.000
_cell.length_c   1.000
_cell.angle_alpha   90.00
_cell.angle_beta   90.00
_cell.angle_gamma   90.00
#
_symmetry.space_group_name_H-M   'P 1'
#
loop_
_entity.id
_entity.type
_entity.pdbx_description
1 polymer ?
#
loop_
_entity_poly.entity_id
_entity_poly.type
_entity_poly.pdbx_seq_one_letter_code
_entity_poly.pdbx_strand_id
1 'polypeptide(L)' 'GNLIIVKHNDNYLSAYAHNDKLLVTEGQSVKSGQKIATMGSSGAKSVKLHFEIRYQGKSVNPKRYLP' A
#
# COMPACT_ATOMS: atom_id res chain seq x y z
N GLY A 1 9.53 7.69 -4.21
CA GLY A 1 8.37 8.11 -3.39
C GLY A 1 8.21 7.16 -2.23
N ASN A 2 7.55 7.56 -1.16
CA ASN A 2 7.38 6.72 0.02
C ASN A 2 6.36 5.63 -0.27
N LEU A 3 6.80 4.37 -0.10
CA LEU A 3 6.06 3.16 -0.44
C LEU A 3 5.86 2.32 0.83
N ILE A 4 4.67 1.78 1.02
CA ILE A 4 4.39 0.72 1.98
C ILE A 4 3.93 -0.51 1.21
N ILE A 5 4.47 -1.67 1.58
CA ILE A 5 3.97 -2.98 1.15
C ILE A 5 3.43 -3.69 2.38
N VAL A 6 2.16 -4.09 2.33
CA VAL A 6 1.52 -4.91 3.37
C VAL A 6 1.38 -6.33 2.85
N LYS A 7 2.02 -7.29 3.54
CA LYS A 7 1.81 -8.72 3.31
C LYS A 7 0.56 -9.16 4.07
N HIS A 8 -0.47 -9.57 3.35
CA HIS A 8 -1.70 -10.10 3.95
C HIS A 8 -1.59 -11.60 4.26
N ASN A 9 -0.94 -12.34 3.36
CA ASN A 9 -0.61 -13.75 3.50
C ASN A 9 0.47 -14.12 2.46
N ASP A 10 0.76 -15.41 2.28
CA ASP A 10 1.78 -15.87 1.34
C ASP A 10 1.48 -15.58 -0.14
N ASN A 11 0.20 -15.38 -0.47
CA ASN A 11 -0.23 -15.13 -1.83
C ASN A 11 -0.51 -13.65 -2.12
N TYR A 12 -0.88 -12.85 -1.12
CA TYR A 12 -1.39 -11.50 -1.33
C TYR A 12 -0.55 -10.42 -0.67
N LEU A 13 -0.20 -9.41 -1.47
CA LEU A 13 0.42 -8.17 -1.04
C LEU A 13 -0.42 -6.98 -1.51
N SER A 14 -0.47 -5.91 -0.73
CA SER A 14 -0.93 -4.60 -1.22
C SER A 14 0.18 -3.56 -1.12
N ALA A 15 0.26 -2.69 -2.11
CA ALA A 15 1.26 -1.63 -2.20
C ALA A 15 0.57 -0.26 -2.22
N TYR A 16 1.07 0.66 -1.40
CA TYR A 16 0.60 2.04 -1.26
C TYR A 16 1.77 2.97 -1.53
N ALA A 17 1.76 3.70 -2.64
CA ALA A 17 2.84 4.60 -3.02
C ALA A 17 2.40 6.07 -3.04
N HIS A 18 3.39 6.96 -3.21
CA HIS A 18 3.25 8.42 -3.13
C HIS A 18 2.87 8.94 -1.74
N ASN A 19 3.18 8.20 -0.68
CA ASN A 19 2.87 8.66 0.67
C ASN A 19 3.72 9.89 1.04
N ASP A 20 3.19 10.75 1.90
CA ASP A 20 3.91 11.87 2.49
C ASP A 20 4.72 11.37 3.70
N LYS A 21 4.03 10.80 4.70
CA LYS A 21 4.64 10.24 5.91
C LYS A 21 4.27 8.77 6.09
N LEU A 22 5.24 7.95 6.48
CA LEU A 22 5.02 6.58 6.93
C LEU A 22 4.77 6.58 8.45
N LEU A 23 3.75 5.86 8.91
CA LEU A 23 3.36 5.77 10.33
C LEU A 23 3.64 4.39 10.93
N VAL A 24 4.22 3.50 10.12
CA VAL A 24 4.58 2.13 10.51
C VAL A 24 6.01 1.84 10.10
N THR A 25 6.62 0.85 10.76
CA THR A 25 7.98 0.39 10.46
C THR A 25 7.98 -0.98 9.78
N GLU A 26 9.10 -1.35 9.19
CA GLU A 26 9.28 -2.68 8.61
C GLU A 26 9.08 -3.78 9.67
N GLY A 27 8.44 -4.88 9.27
CA GLY A 27 8.10 -6.00 10.16
C GLY A 27 6.94 -5.73 11.13
N GLN A 28 6.40 -4.51 11.19
CA GLN A 28 5.27 -4.19 12.06
C GLN A 28 3.99 -4.90 11.60
N SER A 29 3.36 -5.62 12.52
CA SER A 29 2.01 -6.16 12.29
C SER A 29 0.97 -5.04 12.33
N VAL A 30 0.10 -5.01 11.32
CA VAL A 30 -0.97 -4.00 11.18
C VAL A 30 -2.34 -4.68 11.06
N LYS A 31 -3.39 -4.00 11.51
CA LYS A 31 -4.78 -4.48 11.41
C LYS A 31 -5.56 -3.71 10.34
N SER A 32 -6.63 -4.33 9.82
CA SER A 32 -7.56 -3.62 8.92
C SER A 32 -8.09 -2.35 9.60
N GLY A 33 -8.18 -1.25 8.85
CA GLY A 33 -8.56 0.07 9.35
C GLY A 33 -7.45 0.84 10.09
N GLN A 34 -6.31 0.22 10.39
CA GLN A 34 -5.18 0.93 10.99
C GLN A 34 -4.58 1.95 10.02
N LYS A 35 -4.31 3.15 10.51
CA LYS A 35 -3.61 4.18 9.73
C LYS A 35 -2.13 3.80 9.60
N ILE A 36 -1.68 3.58 8.36
CA ILE A 36 -0.30 3.17 8.05
C ILE A 36 0.56 4.29 7.44
N ALA A 37 -0.06 5.28 6.81
CA ALA A 37 0.62 6.42 6.18
C ALA A 37 -0.35 7.60 5.98
N THR A 38 0.21 8.76 5.61
CA THR A 38 -0.53 9.88 5.03
C THR A 38 -0.28 9.96 3.53
N MET A 39 -1.32 10.32 2.76
CA MET A 39 -1.21 10.51 1.31
C MET A 39 -0.40 11.77 1.00
N GLY A 40 0.40 11.71 -0.06
CA GLY A 40 1.21 12.83 -0.51
C GLY A 40 1.38 12.83 -2.03
N SER A 41 2.39 13.56 -2.48
CA SER A 41 2.80 13.64 -3.89
C SER A 41 4.25 13.14 -4.08
N SER A 42 4.77 12.31 -3.18
CA SER A 42 6.18 11.90 -3.25
C SER A 42 6.48 11.11 -4.54
N GLY A 43 7.17 11.74 -5.48
CA GLY A 43 7.39 11.19 -6.82
C GLY A 43 6.15 11.20 -7.73
N ALA A 44 5.17 12.06 -7.45
CA ALA A 44 3.98 12.30 -8.27
C ALA A 44 3.80 13.80 -8.55
N LYS A 45 3.12 14.15 -9.64
CA LYS A 45 2.82 15.55 -10.01
C LYS A 45 1.75 16.21 -9.13
N SER A 46 0.99 15.43 -8.39
CA SER A 46 -0.11 15.89 -7.52
C SER A 46 -0.29 14.91 -6.36
N VAL A 47 -1.01 15.34 -5.32
CA VAL A 47 -1.36 14.47 -4.20
C VAL A 47 -2.31 13.39 -4.70
N LYS A 48 -1.87 12.13 -4.66
CA LYS A 48 -2.67 11.00 -5.11
C LYS A 48 -2.20 9.71 -4.45
N LEU A 49 -3.12 8.76 -4.30
CA LEU A 49 -2.79 7.41 -3.87
C LEU A 49 -2.51 6.54 -5.10
N HIS A 50 -1.35 5.90 -5.13
CA HIS A 50 -1.13 4.75 -5.99
C HIS A 50 -1.36 3.49 -5.17
N PHE A 51 -2.35 2.70 -5.57
CA PHE A 51 -2.73 1.45 -4.91
C PHE A 51 -2.63 0.28 -5.88
N GLU A 52 -1.95 -0.77 -5.46
CA GLU A 52 -1.79 -2.00 -6.23
C GLU A 52 -2.00 -3.22 -5.33
N ILE A 53 -2.61 -4.27 -5.88
CA ILE A 53 -2.64 -5.60 -5.26
C ILE A 53 -1.78 -6.53 -6.10
N ARG A 54 -0.94 -7.31 -5.44
CA ARG A 54 -0.17 -8.38 -6.06
C ARG A 54 -0.63 -9.73 -5.53
N TYR A 55 -0.94 -10.62 -6.46
CA TYR A 55 -1.21 -12.03 -6.19
C TYR A 55 -0.03 -12.86 -6.74
N GLN A 56 0.64 -13.61 -5.86
CA GLN A 56 1.82 -14.43 -6.21
C GLN A 56 2.88 -13.64 -7.01
N GLY A 57 3.14 -12.40 -6.58
CA GLY A 57 4.10 -11.50 -7.21
C GLY A 57 3.61 -10.78 -8.46
N LYS A 58 2.43 -11.12 -9.02
CA LYS A 58 1.86 -10.46 -10.21
C LYS A 58 0.83 -9.40 -9.82
N SER A 59 0.91 -8.22 -10.45
CA SER A 59 -0.09 -7.17 -10.28
C SER A 59 -1.46 -7.64 -10.83
N VAL A 60 -2.51 -7.47 -10.02
CA VAL A 60 -3.89 -7.84 -10.37
C VAL A 60 -4.83 -6.65 -10.21
N ASN A 61 -6.00 -6.68 -10.86
CA ASN A 61 -6.98 -5.60 -10.75
C ASN A 61 -7.52 -5.51 -9.30
N PRO A 62 -7.25 -4.41 -8.57
CA PRO A 62 -7.59 -4.32 -7.17
C PRO A 62 -9.11 -4.32 -6.91
N LYS A 63 -9.92 -3.85 -7.87
CA LYS A 63 -11.38 -3.77 -7.71
C LYS A 63 -12.05 -5.14 -7.48
N ARG A 64 -11.37 -6.25 -7.80
CA ARG A 64 -11.88 -7.62 -7.57
C ARG A 64 -11.67 -8.12 -6.13
N TYR A 65 -10.88 -7.41 -5.33
CA TYR A 65 -10.45 -7.84 -3.99
C TYR A 65 -10.78 -6.81 -2.90
N LEU A 66 -11.36 -5.67 -3.31
CA LEU A 66 -11.90 -4.71 -2.39
C LEU A 66 -13.35 -5.11 -2.06
N PRO A 67 -13.78 -4.99 -0.78
CA PRO A 67 -15.17 -5.18 -0.40
C PRO A 67 -16.10 -4.15 -1.02
#